data_AF-A0AAE0A579-F1
#
_entry.id   AF-A0AAE0A579-F1
#
_cell.length_a   1.000
_cell.length_b   1.000
_cell.length_c   1.000
_cell.angle_alpha   90.00
_cell.angle_beta   90.00
_cell.angle_gamma   90.00
#
_symmetry.space_group_name_H-M   'P 1'
#
loop_
_entity.id
_entity.type
_entity.pdbx_description
1 polymer ?
#
loop_
_entity_poly.entity_id
_entity_poly.type
_entity_poly.pdbx_seq_one_letter_code
_entity_poly.pdbx_strand_id
1 'polypeptide(L)'
;MVTESTNFTELLNEEPWLSSTRSVVKPDMLFGKRGKSGLVALNLDFAQVIEFIKHHLGVQVEIDGCKGPITTFIVEPYFPHHQEYYLSIDSERLGCTINFSDSGGIEIEHNWDKVKSVFLPTDKSMAVETIAPLVATLPSEVRGKVVNFILGVFAVFQDLDFSFIEMNPFTLVNGELYPLDMRGELDECAAFRNQDKWGNVEFPMPFGRVLSPEEIFIDALKEKSNATLKFILLNRKGRIWKMIPGGGSSLIYVDAVGDLGYASELGN
;
A
#
# COMPACT_ATOMS: atom_id res chain seq x y z
N MET A 1 7.63 -5.18 -12.20
CA MET A 1 6.16 -5.07 -12.32
C MET A 1 5.72 -5.67 -13.64
N VAL A 2 4.58 -6.36 -13.68
CA VAL A 2 4.03 -7.00 -14.89
C VAL A 2 2.65 -6.43 -15.18
N THR A 3 2.43 -6.01 -16.43
CA THR A 3 1.18 -5.43 -16.94
C THR A 3 0.82 -6.10 -18.27
N GLU A 4 -0.27 -5.65 -18.91
CA GLU A 4 -0.68 -6.15 -20.24
C GLU A 4 0.37 -5.93 -21.33
N SER A 5 1.18 -4.87 -21.23
CA SER A 5 2.23 -4.57 -22.20
C SER A 5 3.53 -5.33 -21.98
N THR A 6 3.64 -6.13 -20.91
CA THR A 6 4.89 -6.82 -20.58
C THR A 6 5.19 -7.96 -21.56
N ASN A 7 6.37 -7.91 -22.19
CA ASN A 7 6.93 -9.03 -22.93
C ASN A 7 7.70 -9.95 -21.98
N PHE A 8 7.17 -11.15 -21.72
CA PHE A 8 7.81 -12.11 -20.80
C PHE A 8 9.21 -12.57 -21.22
N THR A 9 9.55 -12.50 -22.51
CA THR A 9 10.91 -12.85 -22.98
C THR A 9 11.91 -11.77 -22.59
N GLU A 10 11.52 -10.50 -22.75
CA GLU A 10 12.33 -9.35 -22.33
C GLU A 10 12.46 -9.30 -20.81
N LEU A 11 11.36 -9.51 -20.09
CA LEU A 11 11.35 -9.60 -18.63
C LEU A 11 12.34 -10.67 -18.13
N LEU A 12 12.39 -11.83 -18.76
CA LEU A 12 13.32 -12.89 -18.36
C LEU A 12 14.79 -12.53 -18.64
N ASN A 13 15.05 -11.74 -19.68
CA ASN A 13 16.40 -11.25 -20.00
C ASN A 13 16.85 -10.16 -19.02
N GLU A 14 15.94 -9.28 -18.61
CA GLU A 14 16.19 -8.24 -17.61
C GLU A 14 16.34 -8.81 -16.20
N GLU A 15 15.55 -9.85 -15.88
CA GLU A 15 15.49 -10.48 -14.56
C GLU A 15 15.76 -12.00 -14.63
N PRO A 16 17.01 -12.44 -14.92
CA PRO A 16 17.33 -13.86 -15.15
C PRO A 16 17.02 -14.79 -13.97
N TRP A 17 16.95 -14.25 -12.75
CA TRP A 17 16.64 -15.01 -11.54
C TRP A 17 15.25 -15.67 -11.59
N LEU A 18 14.32 -15.13 -12.38
CA LEU A 18 12.98 -15.69 -12.61
C LEU A 18 13.04 -17.12 -13.17
N SER A 19 14.10 -17.47 -13.92
CA SER A 19 14.27 -18.82 -14.48
C SER A 19 14.76 -19.86 -13.45
N SER A 20 15.41 -19.42 -12.38
CA SER A 20 16.18 -20.28 -11.48
C SER A 20 15.65 -20.31 -10.05
N THR A 21 14.78 -19.36 -9.70
CA THR A 21 14.22 -19.21 -8.36
C THR A 21 12.72 -19.41 -8.41
N ARG A 22 12.16 -20.11 -7.42
CA ARG A 22 10.70 -20.19 -7.27
C ARG A 22 10.15 -18.81 -6.93
N SER A 23 8.97 -18.47 -7.42
CA SER A 23 8.40 -17.14 -7.31
C SER A 23 7.06 -17.10 -6.58
N VAL A 24 6.74 -15.92 -6.07
CA VAL A 24 5.41 -15.48 -5.66
C VAL A 24 4.90 -14.50 -6.70
N VAL A 25 3.61 -14.59 -7.03
CA VAL A 25 2.92 -13.61 -7.87
C VAL A 25 1.65 -13.13 -7.18
N LYS A 26 1.45 -11.81 -7.16
CA LYS A 26 0.28 -11.15 -6.55
C LYS A 26 -0.04 -9.84 -7.27
N PRO A 27 -1.32 -9.41 -7.31
CA PRO A 27 -1.68 -8.08 -7.76
C PRO A 27 -1.07 -6.99 -6.86
N ASP A 28 -0.68 -5.89 -7.50
CA ASP A 28 -0.19 -4.69 -6.83
C ASP A 28 -1.00 -3.47 -7.29
N MET A 29 -2.17 -3.29 -6.65
CA MET A 29 -3.19 -2.31 -7.05
C MET A 29 -3.93 -1.72 -5.85
N LEU A 30 -3.24 -1.52 -4.72
CA LEU A 30 -3.78 -0.89 -3.50
C LEU A 30 -5.07 -1.54 -2.94
N PHE A 31 -5.12 -2.87 -2.88
CA PHE A 31 -6.17 -3.56 -2.14
C PHE A 31 -5.59 -4.70 -1.28
N GLY A 32 -6.20 -4.90 -0.11
CA GLY A 32 -5.77 -5.90 0.87
C GLY A 32 -6.34 -7.30 0.61
N LYS A 33 -6.10 -8.23 1.56
CA LYS A 33 -6.73 -9.57 1.61
C LYS A 33 -6.52 -10.45 0.36
N ARG A 34 -5.51 -10.15 -0.46
CA ARG A 34 -5.17 -10.88 -1.69
C ARG A 34 -5.07 -12.39 -1.49
N GLY A 35 -4.45 -12.84 -0.39
CA GLY A 35 -4.34 -14.26 -0.06
C GLY A 35 -5.69 -14.93 0.21
N LYS A 36 -6.60 -14.27 0.93
CA LYS A 36 -7.95 -14.77 1.20
C LYS A 36 -8.81 -14.80 -0.07
N SER A 37 -8.53 -13.92 -1.04
CA SER A 37 -9.23 -13.85 -2.33
C SER A 37 -8.64 -14.78 -3.40
N GLY A 38 -7.65 -15.61 -3.08
CA GLY A 38 -6.99 -16.50 -4.07
C GLY A 38 -6.15 -15.76 -5.12
N LEU A 39 -5.82 -14.49 -4.86
CA LEU A 39 -5.05 -13.63 -5.75
C LEU A 39 -3.55 -13.63 -5.40
N VAL A 40 -3.08 -14.61 -4.64
CA VAL A 40 -1.66 -14.82 -4.38
C VAL A 40 -1.33 -16.26 -4.71
N ALA A 41 -0.37 -16.48 -5.59
CA ALA A 41 0.18 -17.80 -5.86
C ALA A 41 1.64 -17.87 -5.43
N LEU A 42 1.98 -18.94 -4.71
CA LEU A 42 3.27 -19.15 -4.06
C LEU A 42 4.02 -20.31 -4.70
N ASN A 43 5.35 -20.31 -4.59
CA ASN A 43 6.23 -21.40 -4.98
C ASN A 43 6.06 -21.86 -6.45
N LEU A 44 5.93 -20.89 -7.36
CA LEU A 44 5.75 -21.14 -8.79
C LEU A 44 7.09 -21.16 -9.54
N ASP A 45 7.20 -21.91 -10.63
CA ASP A 45 8.21 -21.62 -11.66
C ASP A 45 7.71 -20.54 -12.64
N PHE A 46 8.60 -20.02 -13.49
CA PHE A 46 8.27 -18.92 -14.39
C PHE A 46 7.14 -19.24 -15.37
N ALA A 47 7.02 -20.49 -15.83
CA ALA A 47 5.93 -20.88 -16.72
C ALA A 47 4.58 -20.80 -15.99
N GLN A 48 4.52 -21.28 -14.75
CA GLN A 48 3.34 -21.16 -13.89
C GLN A 48 3.01 -19.71 -13.53
N VAL A 49 4.01 -18.85 -13.33
CA VAL A 49 3.80 -17.40 -13.13
C VAL A 49 3.09 -16.78 -14.34
N ILE A 50 3.56 -17.07 -15.55
CA ILE A 50 2.94 -16.57 -16.79
C ILE A 50 1.50 -17.05 -16.92
N GLU A 51 1.24 -18.32 -16.63
CA GLU A 51 -0.11 -18.89 -16.66
C GLU A 51 -1.04 -18.20 -15.67
N PHE A 52 -0.58 -18.02 -14.42
CA PHE A 52 -1.34 -17.32 -13.38
C PHE A 52 -1.68 -15.88 -13.81
N ILE A 53 -0.71 -15.13 -14.35
CA ILE A 53 -0.94 -13.75 -14.80
C ILE A 53 -1.94 -13.72 -15.95
N LYS A 54 -1.76 -14.56 -16.97
CA LYS A 54 -2.70 -14.62 -18.12
C LYS A 54 -4.12 -14.99 -17.72
N HIS A 55 -4.28 -15.83 -16.72
CA HIS A 55 -5.59 -16.22 -16.21
C HIS A 55 -6.31 -15.07 -15.50
N HIS A 56 -5.59 -14.21 -14.79
CA HIS A 56 -6.18 -13.16 -13.93
C HIS A 56 -6.15 -11.76 -14.54
N LEU A 57 -5.25 -11.49 -15.49
CA LEU A 57 -5.13 -10.18 -16.13
C LEU A 57 -6.43 -9.83 -16.88
N GLY A 58 -6.96 -8.64 -16.61
CA GLY A 58 -8.22 -8.13 -17.16
C GLY A 58 -9.48 -8.69 -16.48
N VAL A 59 -9.37 -9.69 -15.61
CA VAL A 59 -10.52 -10.26 -14.89
C VAL A 59 -11.07 -9.25 -13.91
N GLN A 60 -12.39 -9.06 -13.94
CA GLN A 60 -13.11 -8.19 -13.03
C GLN A 60 -13.22 -8.84 -11.65
N VAL A 61 -12.75 -8.16 -10.62
CA VAL A 61 -12.89 -8.57 -9.22
C VAL A 61 -13.58 -7.48 -8.42
N GLU A 62 -14.25 -7.89 -7.35
CA GLU A 62 -14.89 -6.99 -6.39
C GLU A 62 -14.21 -7.17 -5.03
N ILE A 63 -13.63 -6.09 -4.51
CA ILE A 63 -12.91 -6.04 -3.24
C ILE A 63 -13.47 -4.87 -2.43
N ASP A 64 -13.99 -5.16 -1.23
CA ASP A 64 -14.56 -4.16 -0.31
C ASP A 64 -15.59 -3.21 -0.97
N GLY A 65 -16.41 -3.75 -1.88
CA GLY A 65 -17.44 -3.01 -2.62
C GLY A 65 -16.94 -2.22 -3.84
N CYS A 66 -15.63 -2.22 -4.10
CA CYS A 66 -15.02 -1.65 -5.30
C CYS A 66 -14.84 -2.73 -6.36
N LYS A 67 -15.33 -2.47 -7.58
CA LYS A 67 -15.19 -3.39 -8.73
C LYS A 67 -14.19 -2.83 -9.74
N GLY A 68 -13.25 -3.66 -10.18
CA GLY A 68 -12.29 -3.28 -11.21
C GLY A 68 -11.58 -4.48 -11.85
N PRO A 69 -10.95 -4.30 -13.02
CA PRO A 69 -10.09 -5.32 -13.60
C PRO A 69 -8.76 -5.40 -12.86
N ILE A 70 -8.16 -6.58 -12.80
CA ILE A 70 -6.76 -6.73 -12.38
C ILE A 70 -5.86 -6.38 -13.57
N THR A 71 -5.01 -5.36 -13.44
CA THR A 71 -4.15 -4.88 -14.54
C THR A 71 -2.65 -5.00 -14.27
N THR A 72 -2.27 -5.14 -13.00
CA THR A 72 -0.88 -5.01 -12.57
C THR A 72 -0.53 -6.06 -11.52
N PHE A 73 0.59 -6.74 -11.75
CA PHE A 73 1.13 -7.77 -10.86
C PHE A 73 2.57 -7.45 -10.46
N ILE A 74 2.95 -7.92 -9.28
CA ILE A 74 4.34 -8.02 -8.84
C ILE A 74 4.74 -9.50 -8.76
N VAL A 75 5.98 -9.78 -9.18
CA VAL A 75 6.60 -11.11 -9.11
C VAL A 75 7.84 -10.99 -8.24
N GLU A 76 7.92 -11.81 -7.21
CA GLU A 76 8.96 -11.74 -6.18
C GLU A 76 9.56 -13.13 -5.93
N PRO A 77 10.79 -13.24 -5.40
CA PRO A 77 11.34 -14.53 -4.97
C PRO A 77 10.46 -15.17 -3.87
N TYR A 78 10.24 -16.48 -3.99
CA TYR A 78 9.61 -17.26 -2.93
C TYR A 78 10.63 -17.64 -1.87
N PHE A 79 10.36 -17.22 -0.63
CA PHE A 79 11.16 -17.59 0.52
C PHE A 79 10.43 -18.67 1.32
N PRO A 80 10.93 -19.92 1.40
CA PRO A 80 10.36 -20.92 2.30
C PRO A 80 10.57 -20.49 3.76
N HIS A 81 9.50 -20.37 4.53
CA HIS A 81 9.55 -19.92 5.92
C HIS A 81 8.41 -20.52 6.75
N HIS A 82 8.55 -20.44 8.08
CA HIS A 82 7.56 -20.92 9.05
C HIS A 82 7.06 -19.84 9.99
N GLN A 83 7.78 -18.72 10.10
CA GLN A 83 7.50 -17.65 11.04
C GLN A 83 7.24 -16.36 10.27
N GLU A 84 6.12 -15.72 10.57
CA GLU A 84 5.71 -14.43 10.01
C GLU A 84 5.58 -13.42 11.15
N TYR A 85 6.09 -12.21 10.90
CA TYR A 85 6.02 -11.09 11.82
C TYR A 85 5.18 -9.97 11.20
N TYR A 86 4.62 -9.13 12.06
CA TYR A 86 3.89 -7.92 11.69
C TYR A 86 4.61 -6.70 12.25
N LEU A 87 4.71 -5.64 11.45
CA LEU A 87 5.20 -4.33 11.87
C LEU A 87 4.32 -3.26 11.21
N SER A 88 3.85 -2.28 11.98
CA SER A 88 3.38 -1.00 11.42
C SER A 88 3.96 0.19 12.16
N ILE A 89 4.07 1.31 11.45
CA ILE A 89 4.44 2.62 11.96
C ILE A 89 3.43 3.62 11.44
N ASP A 90 2.70 4.23 12.35
CA ASP A 90 1.62 5.17 12.08
C ASP A 90 2.03 6.55 12.58
N SER A 91 2.00 7.56 11.70
CA SER A 91 2.22 8.95 12.11
C SER A 91 0.99 9.50 12.83
N GLU A 92 1.22 10.17 13.96
CA GLU A 92 0.19 10.79 14.77
C GLU A 92 0.53 12.25 15.06
N ARG A 93 -0.45 13.02 15.53
CA ARG A 93 -0.28 14.46 15.81
C ARG A 93 0.91 14.77 16.74
N LEU A 94 1.18 13.91 17.72
CA LEU A 94 2.17 14.16 18.78
C LEU A 94 3.36 13.18 18.73
N GLY A 95 3.49 12.39 17.67
CA GLY A 95 4.49 11.33 17.61
C GLY A 95 4.17 10.28 16.56
N CYS A 96 4.64 9.06 16.79
CA CYS A 96 4.32 7.90 15.95
C CYS A 96 4.01 6.70 16.84
N THR A 97 3.06 5.87 16.43
CA THR A 97 2.81 4.58 17.07
C THR A 97 3.49 3.48 16.27
N ILE A 98 4.28 2.65 16.96
CA ILE A 98 4.97 1.50 16.40
C ILE A 98 4.28 0.24 16.93
N ASN A 99 3.74 -0.57 16.03
CA ASN A 99 3.04 -1.80 16.34
C ASN A 99 3.88 -2.99 15.89
N PHE A 100 3.93 -4.05 16.70
CA PHE A 100 4.66 -5.27 16.37
C PHE A 100 3.95 -6.52 16.91
N SER A 101 4.00 -7.61 16.14
CA SER A 101 3.55 -8.94 16.57
C SER A 101 4.45 -10.04 15.99
N ASP A 102 4.63 -11.11 16.75
CA ASP A 102 5.25 -12.37 16.29
C ASP A 102 4.23 -13.34 15.69
N SER A 103 2.98 -12.90 15.50
CA SER A 103 1.90 -13.65 14.87
C SER A 103 1.38 -12.86 13.66
N GLY A 104 2.26 -12.55 12.70
CA GLY A 104 1.92 -11.82 11.48
C GLY A 104 1.16 -12.67 10.45
N GLY A 105 1.01 -12.12 9.25
CA GLY A 105 0.46 -12.82 8.09
C GLY A 105 -1.03 -12.63 7.87
N ILE A 106 -1.62 -13.59 7.15
CA ILE A 106 -3.03 -13.56 6.71
C ILE A 106 -4.02 -13.55 7.90
N GLU A 107 -3.60 -14.09 9.03
CA GLU A 107 -4.42 -14.24 10.25
C GLU A 107 -4.20 -13.13 11.28
N ILE A 108 -3.47 -12.05 10.93
CA ILE A 108 -3.21 -10.95 11.89
C ILE A 108 -4.49 -10.33 12.45
N GLU A 109 -5.54 -10.23 11.63
CA GLU A 109 -6.85 -9.65 12.02
C GLU A 109 -7.49 -10.44 13.18
N HIS A 110 -7.26 -11.75 13.25
CA HIS A 110 -7.76 -12.61 14.33
C HIS A 110 -6.83 -12.65 15.55
N ASN A 111 -5.60 -12.12 15.42
CA ASN A 111 -4.56 -12.13 16.45
C ASN A 111 -4.22 -10.70 16.91
N TRP A 112 -5.14 -9.75 16.77
CA TRP A 112 -4.90 -8.35 17.12
C TRP A 112 -4.58 -8.16 18.60
N ASP A 113 -5.09 -9.04 19.47
CA ASP A 113 -4.76 -9.10 20.90
C ASP A 113 -3.27 -9.38 21.19
N LYS A 114 -2.54 -9.93 20.21
CA LYS A 114 -1.09 -10.19 20.31
C LYS A 114 -0.24 -9.02 19.81
N VAL A 115 -0.84 -8.04 19.13
CA VAL A 115 -0.14 -6.85 18.66
C VAL A 115 0.21 -5.98 19.86
N LYS A 116 1.50 -5.67 19.99
CA LYS A 116 2.01 -4.74 21.00
C LYS A 116 2.27 -3.40 20.33
N SER A 117 2.05 -2.33 21.08
CA SER A 117 2.21 -0.96 20.60
C SER A 117 3.10 -0.16 21.53
N VAL A 118 3.95 0.69 20.95
CA VAL A 118 4.68 1.73 21.66
C VAL A 118 4.46 3.05 20.94
N PHE A 119 4.16 4.10 21.71
CA PHE A 119 4.10 5.46 21.20
C PHE A 119 5.45 6.16 21.40
N LEU A 120 6.00 6.72 20.32
CA LEU A 120 7.20 7.55 20.33
C LEU A 120 6.82 9.02 20.14
N PRO A 121 6.94 9.88 21.18
CA PRO A 121 6.65 11.31 21.06
C PRO A 121 7.59 12.03 20.07
N THR A 122 7.10 13.10 19.43
CA THR A 122 7.88 13.88 18.44
C THR A 122 9.19 14.45 18.98
N ASP A 123 9.26 14.76 20.29
CA ASP A 123 10.46 15.32 20.93
C ASP A 123 11.50 14.24 21.32
N LYS A 124 11.23 12.97 21.01
CA LYS A 124 12.09 11.83 21.33
C LYS A 124 12.65 11.19 20.07
N SER A 125 13.91 10.78 20.14
CA SER A 125 14.53 9.94 19.12
C SER A 125 14.23 8.46 19.39
N MET A 126 14.11 7.69 18.31
CA MET A 126 14.00 6.24 18.40
C MET A 126 15.26 5.63 19.01
N ALA A 127 15.07 4.73 19.98
CA ALA A 127 16.14 4.02 20.66
C ALA A 127 15.72 2.56 20.94
N VAL A 128 16.69 1.70 21.26
CA VAL A 128 16.44 0.28 21.55
C VAL A 128 15.48 0.13 22.73
N GLU A 129 15.62 0.98 23.75
CA GLU A 129 14.80 0.97 24.95
C GLU A 129 13.33 1.29 24.65
N THR A 130 13.07 2.14 23.65
CA THR A 130 11.71 2.48 23.20
C THR A 130 10.98 1.23 22.71
N ILE A 131 11.63 0.42 21.88
CA ILE A 131 11.00 -0.77 21.27
C ILE A 131 11.21 -2.06 22.05
N ALA A 132 11.98 -2.04 23.14
CA ALA A 132 12.22 -3.20 23.99
C ALA A 132 10.94 -3.93 24.44
N PRO A 133 9.82 -3.26 24.80
CA PRO A 133 8.57 -3.93 25.15
C PRO A 133 7.96 -4.74 24.00
N LEU A 134 8.12 -4.27 22.75
CA LEU A 134 7.59 -4.94 21.56
C LEU A 134 8.22 -6.32 21.37
N VAL A 135 9.54 -6.39 21.52
CA VAL A 135 10.36 -7.57 21.21
C VAL A 135 10.67 -8.46 22.42
N ALA A 136 10.16 -8.11 23.61
CA ALA A 136 10.54 -8.77 24.87
C ALA A 136 10.24 -10.29 24.90
N THR A 137 9.25 -10.75 24.14
CA THR A 137 8.85 -12.16 24.06
C THR A 137 9.62 -12.95 23.00
N LEU A 138 10.39 -12.28 22.14
CA LEU A 138 11.14 -12.96 21.09
C LEU A 138 12.34 -13.73 21.66
N PRO A 139 12.69 -14.91 21.07
CA PRO A 139 13.93 -15.61 21.38
C PRO A 139 15.17 -14.73 21.20
N SER A 140 16.19 -14.95 22.02
CA SER A 140 17.43 -14.14 22.01
C SER A 140 18.14 -14.16 20.66
N GLU A 141 18.08 -15.26 19.93
CA GLU A 141 18.73 -15.44 18.62
C GLU A 141 18.13 -14.53 17.55
N VAL A 142 16.85 -14.17 17.68
CA VAL A 142 16.10 -13.38 16.68
C VAL A 142 15.90 -11.94 17.14
N ARG A 143 15.78 -11.72 18.46
CA ARG A 143 15.46 -10.41 19.06
C ARG A 143 16.36 -9.28 18.56
N GLY A 144 17.68 -9.48 18.55
CA GLY A 144 18.62 -8.45 18.11
C GLY A 144 18.44 -8.06 16.63
N LYS A 145 18.11 -9.03 15.78
CA LYS A 145 17.86 -8.79 14.35
C LYS A 145 16.58 -8.01 14.13
N VAL A 146 15.50 -8.39 14.82
CA VAL A 146 14.22 -7.68 14.74
C VAL A 146 14.33 -6.26 15.29
N VAL A 147 15.08 -6.05 16.40
CA VAL A 147 15.37 -4.70 16.91
C VAL A 147 16.04 -3.85 15.84
N ASN A 148 17.14 -4.33 15.24
CA ASN A 148 17.86 -3.59 14.21
C ASN A 148 16.98 -3.31 12.98
N PHE A 149 16.12 -4.27 12.62
CA PHE A 149 15.17 -4.11 11.52
C PHE A 149 14.14 -3.03 11.80
N ILE A 150 13.49 -3.03 12.98
CA ILE A 150 12.52 -1.99 13.37
C ILE A 150 13.19 -0.61 13.38
N LEU A 151 14.42 -0.50 13.92
CA LEU A 151 15.18 0.75 13.89
C LEU A 151 15.48 1.22 12.47
N GLY A 152 15.87 0.31 11.57
CA GLY A 152 16.10 0.61 10.16
C GLY A 152 14.84 1.05 9.42
N VAL A 153 13.72 0.35 9.62
CA VAL A 153 12.42 0.72 9.04
C VAL A 153 11.97 2.08 9.56
N PHE A 154 12.15 2.37 10.84
CA PHE A 154 11.83 3.69 11.39
C PHE A 154 12.74 4.80 10.83
N ALA A 155 14.02 4.53 10.62
CA ALA A 155 14.91 5.47 9.96
C ALA A 155 14.45 5.78 8.53
N VAL A 156 14.04 4.77 7.76
CA VAL A 156 13.45 4.94 6.42
C VAL A 156 12.13 5.71 6.49
N PHE A 157 11.27 5.39 7.46
CA PHE A 157 9.99 6.07 7.68
C PHE A 157 10.19 7.58 7.85
N GLN A 158 11.14 8.00 8.68
CA GLN A 158 11.47 9.41 8.89
C GLN A 158 12.20 10.04 7.69
N ASP A 159 13.16 9.33 7.11
CA ASP A 159 14.04 9.88 6.07
C ASP A 159 13.32 10.14 4.74
N LEU A 160 12.29 9.36 4.46
CA LEU A 160 11.48 9.44 3.24
C LEU A 160 10.11 10.08 3.45
N ASP A 161 9.81 10.63 4.63
CA ASP A 161 8.52 11.26 4.97
C ASP A 161 7.31 10.36 4.74
N PHE A 162 7.37 9.15 5.28
CA PHE A 162 6.18 8.31 5.40
C PHE A 162 5.23 8.85 6.47
N SER A 163 3.95 8.78 6.18
CA SER A 163 2.86 8.93 7.16
C SER A 163 2.40 7.57 7.71
N PHE A 164 2.61 6.51 6.94
CA PHE A 164 2.27 5.14 7.31
C PHE A 164 3.22 4.14 6.64
N ILE A 165 3.67 3.13 7.37
CA ILE A 165 4.28 1.91 6.82
C ILE A 165 3.69 0.71 7.54
N GLU A 166 3.30 -0.32 6.79
CA GLU A 166 2.93 -1.63 7.30
C GLU A 166 3.69 -2.70 6.52
N MET A 167 4.27 -3.66 7.23
CA MET A 167 4.87 -4.87 6.68
C MET A 167 4.17 -6.08 7.26
N ASN A 168 3.31 -6.70 6.45
CA ASN A 168 2.49 -7.83 6.89
C ASN A 168 2.33 -8.91 5.80
N PRO A 169 3.18 -9.95 5.77
CA PRO A 169 4.21 -10.26 6.75
C PRO A 169 5.62 -9.83 6.34
N PHE A 170 6.52 -9.83 7.32
CA PHE A 170 7.95 -10.02 7.06
C PHE A 170 8.44 -11.30 7.77
N THR A 171 9.52 -11.91 7.29
CA THR A 171 10.00 -13.21 7.79
C THR A 171 11.51 -13.23 8.00
N LEU A 172 12.01 -14.20 8.78
CA LEU A 172 13.44 -14.47 8.97
C LEU A 172 13.83 -15.73 8.22
N VAL A 173 14.72 -15.61 7.22
CA VAL A 173 15.18 -16.73 6.40
C VAL A 173 16.70 -16.71 6.38
N ASN A 174 17.34 -17.81 6.75
CA ASN A 174 18.80 -17.94 6.83
C ASN A 174 19.48 -16.83 7.66
N GLY A 175 18.76 -16.27 8.63
CA GLY A 175 19.26 -15.22 9.48
C GLY A 175 19.10 -13.80 8.94
N GLU A 176 18.49 -13.61 7.78
CA GLU A 176 18.17 -12.30 7.22
C GLU A 176 16.66 -12.05 7.24
N LEU A 177 16.25 -10.80 7.42
CA LEU A 177 14.85 -10.40 7.48
C LEU A 177 14.37 -9.91 6.12
N TYR A 178 13.23 -10.45 5.66
CA TYR A 178 12.65 -10.14 4.35
C TYR A 178 11.21 -9.65 4.52
N PRO A 179 10.88 -8.41 4.08
CA PRO A 179 9.49 -8.01 3.92
C PRO A 179 8.88 -8.80 2.76
N LEU A 180 7.79 -9.53 3.02
CA LEU A 180 7.07 -10.30 2.01
C LEU A 180 5.84 -9.55 1.49
N ASP A 181 5.36 -8.58 2.27
CA ASP A 181 4.36 -7.62 1.85
C ASP A 181 4.62 -6.27 2.53
N MET A 182 4.34 -5.19 1.81
CA MET A 182 4.47 -3.84 2.34
C MET A 182 3.35 -2.95 1.78
N ARG A 183 2.79 -2.13 2.66
CA ARG A 183 1.96 -0.97 2.31
C ARG A 183 2.60 0.26 2.91
N GLY A 184 2.68 1.35 2.16
CA GLY A 184 3.21 2.62 2.66
C GLY A 184 2.44 3.80 2.10
N GLU A 185 2.41 4.88 2.88
CA GLU A 185 1.81 6.17 2.50
C GLU A 185 2.86 7.25 2.72
N LEU A 186 3.19 7.99 1.66
CA LEU A 186 4.13 9.11 1.70
C LEU A 186 3.37 10.43 1.83
N ASP A 187 3.91 11.39 2.57
CA ASP A 187 3.38 12.75 2.60
C ASP A 187 3.73 13.50 1.30
N GLU A 188 2.82 13.49 0.33
CA GLU A 188 2.98 14.17 -0.98
C GLU A 188 3.45 15.64 -0.83
N CYS A 189 3.08 16.33 0.26
CA CYS A 189 3.54 17.70 0.51
C CYS A 189 5.05 17.79 0.73
N ALA A 190 5.73 16.70 1.09
CA ALA A 190 7.17 16.61 1.28
C ALA A 190 7.94 16.29 -0.03
N ALA A 191 7.26 16.13 -1.17
CA ALA A 191 7.90 15.80 -2.44
C ALA A 191 9.03 16.79 -2.81
N PHE A 192 8.85 18.10 -2.53
CA PHE A 192 9.83 19.14 -2.86
C PHE A 192 11.20 18.93 -2.19
N ARG A 193 11.26 18.30 -1.01
CA ARG A 193 12.51 18.02 -0.29
C ARG A 193 13.02 16.60 -0.51
N ASN A 194 12.16 15.70 -0.97
CA ASN A 194 12.52 14.30 -1.25
C ASN A 194 12.72 14.00 -2.73
N GLN A 195 12.74 15.00 -3.60
CA GLN A 195 12.82 14.81 -5.06
C GLN A 195 13.97 13.89 -5.48
N ASP A 196 15.16 14.05 -4.89
CA ASP A 196 16.33 13.22 -5.19
C ASP A 196 16.18 11.77 -4.69
N LYS A 197 15.42 11.54 -3.62
CA LYS A 197 15.24 10.23 -3.00
C LYS A 197 14.07 9.45 -3.57
N TRP A 198 12.95 10.13 -3.82
CA TRP A 198 11.73 9.54 -4.37
C TRP A 198 11.88 9.33 -5.89
N GLY A 199 12.61 10.18 -6.59
CA GLY A 199 12.70 10.11 -8.04
C GLY A 199 11.31 10.26 -8.67
N ASN A 200 10.87 9.24 -9.42
CA ASN A 200 9.59 9.23 -10.13
C ASN A 200 8.54 8.37 -9.40
N VAL A 201 8.40 8.50 -8.08
CA VAL A 201 7.33 7.83 -7.34
C VAL A 201 5.98 8.23 -7.94
N GLU A 202 5.19 7.24 -8.29
CA GLU A 202 3.80 7.40 -8.70
C GLU A 202 2.86 7.15 -7.52
N PHE A 203 1.78 7.91 -7.42
CA PHE A 203 0.72 7.72 -6.42
C PHE A 203 -0.47 7.04 -7.10
N PRO A 204 -0.62 5.71 -6.98
CA PRO A 204 -1.69 5.01 -7.67
C PRO A 204 -3.06 5.39 -7.11
N MET A 205 -4.06 5.37 -7.99
CA MET A 205 -5.44 5.56 -7.59
C MET A 205 -5.94 4.36 -6.77
N PRO A 206 -6.89 4.56 -5.83
CA PRO A 206 -7.54 3.45 -5.15
C PRO A 206 -8.16 2.46 -6.14
N PHE A 207 -8.12 1.17 -5.79
CA PHE A 207 -8.66 0.10 -6.64
C PHE A 207 -10.11 0.37 -7.07
N GLY A 208 -10.42 0.08 -8.33
CA GLY A 208 -11.76 0.27 -8.91
C GLY A 208 -12.04 1.70 -9.40
N ARG A 209 -11.18 2.69 -9.09
CA ARG A 209 -11.32 4.05 -9.63
C ARG A 209 -10.49 4.22 -10.89
N VAL A 210 -11.15 4.58 -11.98
CA VAL A 210 -10.51 5.00 -13.24
C VAL A 210 -10.87 6.46 -13.46
N LEU A 211 -9.86 7.32 -13.65
CA LEU A 211 -10.10 8.72 -13.93
C LEU A 211 -10.81 8.88 -15.28
N SER A 212 -11.85 9.68 -15.29
CA SER A 212 -12.49 10.13 -16.51
C SER A 212 -11.60 11.11 -17.30
N PRO A 213 -11.76 11.23 -18.62
CA PRO A 213 -11.04 12.23 -19.40
C PRO A 213 -11.18 13.65 -18.85
N GLU A 214 -12.33 13.96 -18.27
CA GLU A 214 -12.63 15.24 -17.64
C GLU A 214 -11.86 15.45 -16.32
N GLU A 215 -11.73 14.42 -15.49
CA GLU A 215 -10.89 14.47 -14.27
C GLU A 215 -9.41 14.66 -14.63
N ILE A 216 -8.89 13.89 -15.61
CA ILE A 216 -7.51 14.03 -16.09
C ILE A 216 -7.24 15.46 -16.58
N PHE A 217 -8.19 16.05 -17.30
CA PHE A 217 -8.06 17.43 -17.78
C PHE A 217 -7.97 18.44 -16.63
N ILE A 218 -8.79 18.29 -15.58
CA ILE A 218 -8.77 19.19 -14.41
C ILE A 218 -7.49 19.01 -13.60
N ASP A 219 -7.01 17.78 -13.41
CA ASP A 219 -5.75 17.52 -12.72
C ASP A 219 -4.55 18.13 -13.48
N ALA A 220 -4.53 18.03 -14.81
CA ALA A 220 -3.51 18.69 -15.64
C ALA A 220 -3.57 20.23 -15.58
N LEU A 221 -4.73 20.82 -15.30
CA LEU A 221 -4.86 22.26 -15.05
C LEU A 221 -4.38 22.64 -13.64
N LYS A 222 -4.66 21.81 -12.63
CA LYS A 222 -4.19 21.99 -11.25
C LYS A 222 -2.67 22.10 -11.23
N GLU A 223 -1.95 21.21 -11.90
CA GLU A 223 -0.48 21.23 -11.96
C GLU A 223 0.11 22.52 -12.57
N LYS A 224 -0.66 23.22 -13.41
CA LYS A 224 -0.22 24.44 -14.10
C LYS A 224 -0.64 25.73 -13.38
N SER A 225 -1.25 25.62 -12.20
CA SER A 225 -1.78 26.78 -11.48
C SER A 225 -1.54 26.67 -9.98
N ASN A 226 -1.44 27.81 -9.30
CA ASN A 226 -1.43 27.84 -7.83
C ASN A 226 -2.85 27.74 -7.23
N ALA A 227 -3.87 27.52 -8.07
CA ALA A 227 -5.25 27.39 -7.62
C ALA A 227 -5.55 25.93 -7.23
N THR A 228 -6.34 25.74 -6.18
CA THR A 228 -6.86 24.42 -5.85
C THR A 228 -8.04 24.10 -6.77
N LEU A 229 -7.76 23.28 -7.79
CA LEU A 229 -8.78 22.74 -8.69
C LEU A 229 -8.99 21.26 -8.35
N LYS A 230 -10.25 20.87 -8.15
CA LYS A 230 -10.63 19.47 -7.91
C LYS A 230 -11.97 19.19 -8.55
N PHE A 231 -12.03 18.11 -9.32
CA PHE A 231 -13.26 17.61 -9.93
C PHE A 231 -13.27 16.09 -9.73
N ILE A 232 -14.42 15.54 -9.35
CA ILE A 232 -14.63 14.10 -9.23
C ILE A 232 -15.96 13.81 -9.91
N LEU A 233 -15.97 12.84 -10.82
CA LEU A 233 -17.19 12.45 -11.50
C LEU A 233 -17.89 11.34 -10.70
N LEU A 234 -19.09 11.62 -10.17
CA LEU A 234 -19.86 10.67 -9.37
C LEU A 234 -20.89 9.93 -10.22
N ASN A 235 -21.70 10.67 -10.97
CA ASN A 235 -22.74 10.10 -11.84
C ASN A 235 -22.89 10.94 -13.12
N ARG A 236 -22.41 10.43 -14.26
CA ARG A 236 -22.57 11.10 -15.57
C ARG A 236 -24.03 11.45 -15.92
N LYS A 237 -25.00 10.70 -15.37
CA LYS A 237 -26.44 10.91 -15.58
C LYS A 237 -27.10 11.69 -14.45
N GLY A 238 -26.32 12.15 -13.46
CA GLY A 238 -26.79 13.00 -12.38
C GLY A 238 -27.39 14.29 -12.92
N ARG A 239 -28.46 14.76 -12.29
CA ARG A 239 -29.13 16.02 -12.67
C ARG A 239 -28.67 17.21 -11.83
N ILE A 240 -27.97 16.96 -10.73
CA ILE A 240 -27.47 18.00 -9.82
C ILE A 240 -25.97 18.12 -10.04
N TRP A 241 -25.51 19.29 -10.48
CA TRP A 241 -24.09 19.57 -10.73
C TRP A 241 -23.65 20.78 -9.92
N LYS A 242 -22.44 20.72 -9.35
CA LYS A 242 -21.90 21.78 -8.50
C LYS A 242 -20.61 22.36 -9.06
N MET A 243 -20.50 23.68 -8.94
CA MET A 243 -19.26 24.42 -9.17
C MET A 243 -19.15 25.48 -8.06
N ILE A 244 -18.47 25.13 -6.97
CA ILE A 244 -18.48 25.91 -5.73
C ILE A 244 -17.04 26.28 -5.36
N PRO A 245 -16.78 27.55 -4.98
CA PRO A 245 -15.48 27.93 -4.46
C PRO A 245 -15.29 27.43 -3.01
N GLY A 246 -14.09 26.92 -2.73
CA GLY A 246 -13.66 26.53 -1.38
C GLY A 246 -14.03 25.08 -0.99
N GLY A 247 -13.04 24.34 -0.49
CA GLY A 247 -13.19 22.93 -0.14
C GLY A 247 -14.26 22.67 0.94
N GLY A 248 -14.31 23.49 1.99
CA GLY A 248 -15.29 23.33 3.08
C GLY A 248 -16.74 23.49 2.62
N SER A 249 -17.03 24.52 1.83
CA SER A 249 -18.36 24.73 1.24
C SER A 249 -18.78 23.55 0.37
N SER A 250 -17.84 22.98 -0.41
CA SER A 250 -18.15 21.89 -1.33
C SER A 250 -18.65 20.61 -0.66
N LEU A 251 -18.28 20.36 0.61
CA LEU A 251 -18.71 19.20 1.38
C LEU A 251 -20.10 19.42 2.00
N ILE A 252 -20.35 20.60 2.59
CA ILE A 252 -21.65 20.95 3.18
C ILE A 252 -22.78 20.81 2.14
N TYR A 253 -22.50 21.17 0.88
CA TYR A 253 -23.47 20.99 -0.19
C TYR A 253 -23.75 19.53 -0.54
N VAL A 254 -22.73 18.66 -0.51
CA VAL A 254 -22.89 17.23 -0.76
C VAL A 254 -23.73 16.61 0.37
N ASP A 255 -23.42 16.94 1.61
CA ASP A 255 -24.15 16.48 2.78
C ASP A 255 -25.62 16.92 2.70
N ALA A 256 -25.88 18.19 2.42
CA ALA A 256 -27.24 18.71 2.29
C ALA A 256 -28.04 18.03 1.15
N VAL A 257 -27.43 17.79 -0.01
CA VAL A 257 -28.06 17.05 -1.11
C VAL A 257 -28.33 15.59 -0.71
N GLY A 258 -27.41 14.98 0.01
CA GLY A 258 -27.55 13.63 0.56
C GLY A 258 -28.68 13.51 1.58
N ASP A 259 -28.74 14.42 2.54
CA ASP A 259 -29.78 14.49 3.59
C ASP A 259 -31.17 14.72 3.02
N LEU A 260 -31.26 15.43 1.90
CA LEU A 260 -32.51 15.61 1.15
C LEU A 260 -32.90 14.39 0.29
N GLY A 261 -32.08 13.32 0.29
CA GLY A 261 -32.35 12.08 -0.42
C GLY A 261 -31.92 12.05 -1.89
N TYR A 262 -31.17 13.05 -2.35
CA TYR A 262 -30.78 13.21 -3.76
C TYR A 262 -29.32 12.80 -4.04
N ALA A 263 -28.67 12.06 -3.13
CA ALA A 263 -27.28 11.62 -3.29
C ALA A 263 -27.00 10.92 -4.63
N SER A 264 -27.91 10.04 -5.07
CA SER A 264 -27.76 9.27 -6.32
C SER A 264 -27.84 10.12 -7.59
N GLU A 265 -28.31 11.36 -7.48
CA GLU A 265 -28.53 12.28 -8.59
C GLU A 265 -27.43 13.33 -8.73
N LEU A 266 -26.46 13.32 -7.81
CA LEU A 266 -25.31 14.22 -7.83
C LEU A 266 -24.32 13.79 -8.92
N GLY A 267 -24.01 14.71 -9.83
CA GLY A 267 -23.13 14.47 -10.96
C GLY A 267 -21.65 14.50 -10.59
N ASN A 268 -21.26 15.40 -9.69
CA ASN A 268 -19.87 15.67 -9.28
C ASN A 268 -19.74 16.22 -7.86
#